data_AF-A0A2N6AF15-F1
#
_entry.id   AF-A0A2N6AF15-F1
#
_cell.length_a   1.000
_cell.length_b   1.000
_cell.length_c   1.000
_cell.angle_alpha   90.00
_cell.angle_beta   90.00
_cell.angle_gamma   90.00
#
_symmetry.space_group_name_H-M   'P 1'
#
loop_
_entity.id
_entity.type
_entity.pdbx_description
1 polymer ?
#
loop_
_entity_poly.entity_id
_entity_poly.type
_entity_poly.pdbx_seq_one_letter_code
_entity_poly.pdbx_strand_id
1 'polypeptide(L)'
;MNKNDFYYELPESYIAQEPLSKRDESKLMMLNRKTGEIGHGKFKEVVGLLNRGDCLVLNNTRVIPARIFGKKTTGAEVEFLLLRRLDINRWQTLVKPGRRAKPGSVFEFGKGELIAEVVGVAEEGTRIVEFKYDGVFDEILEKVWRMPLPPYIKAKLEDQERYQTVYSKESGSAAAPTAGLHFTD
;
A
#
# COMPACT_ATOMS: atom_id res chain seq x y z
N MET A 1 -22.12 13.51 -2.15
CA MET A 1 -21.81 13.37 -0.71
C MET A 1 -20.97 14.55 -0.29
N ASN A 2 -21.35 15.23 0.80
CA ASN A 2 -20.55 16.32 1.36
C ASN A 2 -19.46 15.70 2.24
N LYS A 3 -18.19 16.14 2.06
CA LYS A 3 -17.07 15.61 2.86
C LYS A 3 -17.26 15.85 4.35
N ASN A 4 -17.97 16.92 4.71
CA ASN A 4 -18.19 17.30 6.11
C ASN A 4 -19.09 16.32 6.86
N ASP A 5 -19.93 15.53 6.17
CA ASP A 5 -20.79 14.52 6.79
C ASP A 5 -19.97 13.36 7.42
N PHE A 6 -18.69 13.25 7.06
CA PHE A 6 -17.75 12.23 7.53
C PHE A 6 -16.61 12.81 8.37
N TYR A 7 -16.70 14.10 8.72
CA TYR A 7 -15.69 14.75 9.54
C TYR A 7 -15.83 14.34 11.01
N TYR A 8 -14.71 14.01 11.64
CA TYR A 8 -14.60 13.82 13.07
C TYR A 8 -13.21 14.26 13.54
N GLU A 9 -13.09 14.62 14.81
CA GLU A 9 -11.80 14.97 15.40
C GLU A 9 -10.97 13.70 15.64
N LEU A 10 -9.81 13.62 14.98
CA LEU A 10 -8.85 12.53 15.15
C LEU A 10 -7.50 13.12 15.56
N PRO A 11 -7.14 13.07 16.86
CA PRO A 11 -5.81 13.45 17.31
C PRO A 11 -4.73 12.62 16.60
N GLU A 12 -3.66 13.26 16.11
CA GLU A 12 -2.55 12.54 15.43
C GLU A 12 -1.93 11.46 16.32
N SER A 13 -1.92 11.67 17.64
CA SER A 13 -1.44 10.71 18.63
C SER A 13 -2.25 9.41 18.69
N TYR A 14 -3.46 9.37 18.13
CA TYR A 14 -4.29 8.17 18.02
C TYR A 14 -4.08 7.41 16.71
N ILE A 15 -3.27 7.95 15.78
CA ILE A 15 -2.89 7.28 14.54
C ILE A 15 -1.64 6.44 14.80
N ALA A 16 -1.84 5.14 14.99
CA ALA A 16 -0.75 4.18 15.16
C ALA A 16 0.26 4.28 14.00
N GLN A 17 1.52 4.55 14.34
CA GLN A 17 2.62 4.59 13.37
C GLN A 17 3.23 3.20 13.14
N GLU A 18 3.05 2.29 14.09
CA GLU A 18 3.51 0.92 14.02
C GLU A 18 2.42 -0.02 14.53
N PRO A 19 2.29 -1.22 13.94
CA PRO A 19 1.41 -2.25 14.46
C PRO A 19 1.91 -2.77 15.81
N LEU A 20 1.00 -3.27 16.64
CA LEU A 20 1.36 -3.94 17.90
C LEU A 20 2.25 -5.16 17.64
N SER A 21 3.16 -5.45 18.58
CA SER A 21 4.03 -6.62 18.53
C SER A 21 3.23 -7.93 18.56
N LYS A 22 2.14 -7.97 19.32
CA LYS A 22 1.07 -8.98 19.29
C LYS A 22 -0.17 -8.37 18.67
N ARG A 23 -0.51 -8.77 17.44
CA ARG A 23 -1.49 -8.08 16.59
C ARG A 23 -2.93 -8.37 16.99
N ASP A 24 -3.17 -9.58 17.45
CA ASP A 24 -4.42 -10.09 18.01
C ASP A 24 -4.79 -9.45 19.37
N GLU A 25 -3.82 -8.85 20.04
CA GLU A 25 -4.04 -8.04 21.26
C GLU A 25 -4.53 -6.61 20.95
N SER A 26 -4.71 -6.24 19.68
CA SER A 26 -5.33 -4.95 19.32
C SER A 26 -6.75 -4.83 19.85
N LYS A 27 -7.17 -3.60 20.18
CA LYS A 27 -8.54 -3.32 20.61
C LYS A 27 -9.53 -3.65 19.50
N LEU A 28 -10.65 -4.26 19.87
CA LEU A 28 -11.80 -4.53 18.99
C LEU A 28 -13.00 -3.73 19.51
N MET A 29 -13.55 -2.85 18.68
CA MET A 29 -14.83 -2.19 18.94
C MET A 29 -15.93 -2.97 18.20
N MET A 30 -16.93 -3.43 18.94
CA MET A 30 -18.08 -4.15 18.41
C MET A 30 -19.25 -3.21 18.36
N LEU A 31 -19.91 -3.09 17.20
CA LEU A 31 -21.09 -2.26 17.03
C LEU A 31 -22.27 -3.14 16.61
N ASN A 32 -23.30 -3.20 17.46
CA ASN A 32 -24.55 -3.84 17.08
C ASN A 32 -25.31 -2.90 16.13
N ARG A 33 -25.36 -3.25 14.84
CA ARG A 33 -26.01 -2.42 13.82
C ARG A 33 -27.51 -2.17 14.06
N LYS A 34 -28.21 -3.06 14.78
CA LYS A 34 -29.66 -2.93 15.04
C LYS A 34 -29.95 -2.05 16.25
N THR A 35 -29.18 -2.20 17.33
CA THR A 35 -29.44 -1.51 18.60
C THR A 35 -28.57 -0.27 18.80
N GLY A 36 -27.46 -0.15 18.06
CA GLY A 36 -26.45 0.88 18.26
C GLY A 36 -25.52 0.61 19.46
N GLU A 37 -25.68 -0.53 20.15
CA GLU A 37 -24.85 -0.88 21.30
C GLU A 37 -23.38 -1.03 20.89
N ILE A 38 -22.48 -0.45 21.71
CA ILE A 38 -21.04 -0.49 21.52
C ILE A 38 -20.42 -1.36 22.62
N GLY A 39 -19.71 -2.40 22.19
CA GLY A 39 -18.87 -3.22 23.04
C GLY A 39 -17.39 -3.00 22.75
N HIS A 40 -16.54 -3.34 23.72
CA HIS A 40 -15.10 -3.29 23.59
C HIS A 40 -14.48 -4.61 24.03
N GLY A 41 -13.46 -5.05 23.32
CA GLY A 41 -12.72 -6.28 23.61
C GLY A 41 -11.35 -6.27 22.95
N LYS A 42 -10.79 -7.45 22.76
CA LYS A 42 -9.54 -7.65 22.01
C LYS A 42 -9.81 -8.43 20.73
N PHE A 43 -8.98 -8.22 19.71
CA PHE A 43 -9.20 -8.86 18.40
C PHE A 43 -9.18 -10.39 18.48
N LYS A 44 -8.36 -10.99 19.34
CA LYS A 44 -8.37 -12.45 19.58
C LYS A 44 -9.74 -13.02 20.00
N GLU A 45 -10.64 -12.19 20.53
CA GLU A 45 -11.99 -12.60 20.93
C GLU A 45 -12.94 -12.71 19.73
N VAL A 46 -12.53 -12.26 18.53
CA VAL A 46 -13.36 -12.27 17.31
C VAL A 46 -13.91 -13.66 16.98
N VAL A 47 -13.16 -14.72 17.30
CA VAL A 47 -13.59 -16.11 17.06
C VAL A 47 -14.85 -16.44 17.86
N GLY A 48 -15.03 -15.87 19.05
CA GLY A 48 -16.22 -16.04 19.88
C GLY A 48 -17.43 -15.25 19.41
N LEU A 49 -17.25 -14.33 18.45
CA LEU A 49 -18.34 -13.53 17.86
C LEU A 49 -18.95 -14.18 16.61
N LEU A 50 -18.31 -15.23 16.09
CA LEU A 50 -18.75 -15.94 14.90
C LEU A 50 -19.58 -17.16 15.28
N ASN A 51 -20.62 -17.41 14.51
CA ASN A 51 -21.47 -18.57 14.67
C ASN A 51 -21.06 -19.68 13.71
N ARG A 52 -21.42 -20.92 14.06
CA ARG A 52 -21.28 -22.04 13.13
C ARG A 52 -22.09 -21.77 11.86
N GLY A 53 -21.40 -21.81 10.72
CA GLY A 53 -22.00 -21.54 9.40
C GLY A 53 -21.65 -20.17 8.84
N ASP A 54 -21.05 -19.27 9.62
CA ASP A 54 -20.54 -17.99 9.11
C ASP A 54 -19.35 -18.20 8.17
N CYS A 55 -19.25 -17.35 7.15
CA CYS A 55 -18.16 -17.37 6.17
C CYS A 55 -17.34 -16.08 6.25
N LEU A 56 -16.05 -16.21 6.55
CA LEU A 56 -15.10 -15.11 6.49
C LEU A 56 -14.49 -15.04 5.08
N VAL A 57 -14.77 -13.94 4.39
CA VAL A 57 -14.15 -13.65 3.09
C VAL A 57 -12.89 -12.84 3.33
N LEU A 58 -11.74 -13.44 3.02
CA LEU A 58 -10.42 -12.86 3.25
C LEU A 58 -9.80 -12.46 1.92
N ASN A 59 -9.22 -11.26 1.86
CA ASN A 59 -8.42 -10.82 0.73
C ASN A 59 -7.02 -11.46 0.83
N ASN A 60 -6.75 -12.47 -0.01
CA ASN A 60 -5.49 -13.21 -0.01
C ASN A 60 -4.38 -12.57 -0.88
N THR A 61 -4.54 -11.31 -1.27
CA THR A 61 -3.55 -10.65 -2.10
C THR A 61 -2.39 -10.13 -1.27
N ARG A 62 -1.19 -10.24 -1.82
CA ARG A 62 0.07 -9.77 -1.25
C ARG A 62 0.42 -8.43 -1.90
N VAL A 63 0.90 -7.49 -1.09
CA VAL A 63 1.33 -6.18 -1.59
C VAL A 63 2.55 -6.36 -2.48
N ILE A 64 2.44 -5.91 -3.73
CA ILE A 64 3.55 -5.94 -4.69
C ILE A 64 4.55 -4.85 -4.30
N PRO A 65 5.86 -5.12 -4.35
CA PRO A 65 6.89 -4.10 -4.19
C PRO A 65 6.77 -3.07 -5.31
N ALA A 66 6.07 -1.97 -5.03
CA ALA A 66 5.59 -1.10 -6.09
C ALA A 66 5.96 0.38 -5.89
N ARG A 67 6.38 0.82 -4.70
CA ARG A 67 6.65 2.24 -4.47
C ARG A 67 8.13 2.55 -4.65
N ILE A 68 8.47 3.33 -5.66
CA ILE A 68 9.84 3.79 -5.94
C ILE A 68 9.88 5.32 -6.00
N PHE A 69 11.00 5.89 -5.55
CA PHE A 69 11.22 7.34 -5.51
C PHE A 69 12.28 7.72 -6.53
N GLY A 70 11.86 8.52 -7.51
CA GLY A 70 12.71 8.96 -8.62
C GLY A 70 13.00 10.44 -8.55
N LYS A 71 14.12 10.84 -9.16
CA LYS A 71 14.49 12.25 -9.35
C LYS A 71 14.50 12.57 -10.82
N LYS A 72 13.96 13.74 -11.17
CA LYS A 72 14.16 14.33 -12.48
C LYS A 72 15.58 14.91 -12.57
N THR A 73 16.10 15.11 -13.77
CA THR A 73 17.35 15.87 -14.01
C THR A 73 17.36 17.24 -13.33
N THR A 74 16.20 17.85 -13.15
CA THR A 74 16.02 19.13 -12.45
C THR A 74 16.07 19.00 -10.91
N GLY A 75 16.36 17.83 -10.35
CA GLY A 75 16.41 17.54 -8.91
C GLY A 75 15.06 17.31 -8.23
N ALA A 76 13.95 17.44 -8.96
CA ALA A 76 12.62 17.28 -8.39
C ALA A 76 12.30 15.81 -8.06
N GLU A 77 11.96 15.52 -6.80
CA GLU A 77 11.49 14.19 -6.39
C GLU A 77 10.06 13.93 -6.86
N VAL A 78 9.84 12.70 -7.31
CA VAL A 78 8.56 12.16 -7.77
C VAL A 78 8.44 10.71 -7.30
N GLU A 79 7.28 10.40 -6.75
CA GLU A 79 6.90 9.07 -6.30
C GLU A 79 6.19 8.32 -7.44
N PHE A 80 6.59 7.07 -7.66
CA PHE A 80 5.93 6.15 -8.59
C PHE A 80 5.43 4.94 -7.80
N LEU A 81 4.20 4.55 -8.07
CA LEU A 81 3.58 3.32 -7.58
C LEU A 81 3.31 2.41 -8.79
N LEU A 82 4.05 1.30 -8.91
CA LEU A 82 3.89 0.29 -9.95
C LEU A 82 2.58 -0.48 -9.75
N LEU A 83 1.65 -0.38 -10.71
CA LEU A 83 0.34 -1.02 -10.59
C LEU A 83 0.31 -2.34 -11.34
N ARG A 84 0.79 -2.34 -12.59
CA ARG A 84 0.70 -3.51 -13.47
C ARG A 84 1.85 -3.51 -14.48
N ARG A 85 2.54 -4.65 -14.59
CA ARG A 85 3.50 -4.90 -15.67
C ARG A 85 2.73 -5.11 -16.98
N LEU A 86 3.04 -4.34 -18.01
CA LEU A 86 2.44 -4.45 -19.34
C LEU A 86 3.26 -5.38 -20.24
N ASP A 87 4.59 -5.30 -20.12
CA ASP A 87 5.55 -6.21 -20.75
C ASP A 87 6.89 -6.17 -19.98
N ILE A 88 7.98 -6.66 -20.58
CA ILE A 88 9.31 -6.76 -19.96
C ILE A 88 9.79 -5.42 -19.39
N ASN A 89 9.58 -4.31 -20.11
CA ASN A 89 10.13 -3.00 -19.74
C ASN A 89 9.07 -1.97 -19.37
N ARG A 90 7.79 -2.21 -19.72
CA ARG A 90 6.73 -1.23 -19.52
C ARG A 90 5.82 -1.57 -18.35
N TRP A 91 5.50 -0.53 -17.59
CA TRP A 91 4.60 -0.59 -16.45
C TRP A 91 3.54 0.50 -16.50
N GLN A 92 2.35 0.16 -16.04
CA GLN A 92 1.33 1.12 -15.64
C GLN A 92 1.61 1.56 -14.20
N THR A 93 1.65 2.87 -13.96
CA THR A 93 2.07 3.47 -12.69
C THR A 93 1.15 4.59 -12.26
N LEU A 94 0.96 4.75 -10.95
CA LEU A 94 0.43 5.98 -10.37
C LEU A 94 1.61 6.88 -9.99
N VAL A 95 1.56 8.16 -10.36
CA VAL A 95 2.67 9.10 -10.15
C VAL A 95 2.25 10.28 -9.30
N LYS A 96 3.05 10.62 -8.28
CA LYS A 96 2.79 11.72 -7.36
C LYS A 96 4.02 12.62 -7.19
N PRO A 97 3.95 13.93 -7.47
CA PRO A 97 2.82 14.65 -8.07
C PRO A 97 2.73 14.42 -9.58
N GLY A 98 1.61 13.88 -10.07
CA GLY A 98 1.44 13.46 -11.47
C GLY A 98 1.60 14.56 -12.54
N ARG A 99 1.45 15.83 -12.15
CA ARG A 99 1.73 17.00 -13.01
C ARG A 99 3.19 17.08 -13.51
N ARG A 100 4.12 16.43 -12.80
CA ARG A 100 5.56 16.43 -13.14
C ARG A 100 5.95 15.34 -14.14
N ALA A 101 5.10 14.33 -14.32
CA ALA A 101 5.33 13.19 -15.20
C ALA A 101 4.50 13.32 -16.48
N LYS A 102 4.95 14.17 -17.41
CA LYS A 102 4.36 14.27 -18.76
C LYS A 102 5.08 13.30 -19.70
N PRO A 103 4.46 12.83 -20.79
CA PRO A 103 5.15 12.06 -21.82
C PRO A 103 6.49 12.70 -22.23
N GLY A 104 7.53 11.87 -22.38
CA GLY A 104 8.92 12.28 -22.60
C GLY A 104 9.70 12.70 -21.34
N SER A 105 9.06 12.71 -20.15
CA SER A 105 9.79 12.98 -18.90
C SER A 105 10.59 11.75 -18.48
N VAL A 106 11.86 11.98 -18.13
CA VAL A 106 12.80 10.95 -17.66
C VAL A 106 13.07 11.12 -16.16
N PHE A 107 13.13 10.00 -15.45
CA PHE A 107 13.37 9.92 -14.02
C PHE A 107 14.41 8.85 -13.69
N GLU A 108 15.30 9.14 -12.76
CA GLU A 108 16.32 8.21 -12.27
C GLU A 108 15.97 7.73 -10.87
N PHE A 109 16.12 6.43 -10.63
CA PHE A 109 15.90 5.75 -9.35
C PHE A 109 17.20 5.05 -8.94
N GLY A 110 17.42 4.88 -7.63
CA GLY A 110 18.58 4.11 -7.14
C GLY A 110 19.93 4.64 -7.62
N LYS A 111 20.12 5.96 -7.71
CA LYS A 111 21.35 6.60 -8.23
C LYS A 111 21.67 6.24 -9.70
N GLY A 112 20.64 6.00 -10.51
CA GLY A 112 20.78 5.74 -11.94
C GLY A 112 20.76 4.25 -12.32
N GLU A 113 20.62 3.34 -11.35
CA GLU A 113 20.45 1.90 -11.60
C GLU A 113 19.17 1.60 -12.39
N LEU A 114 18.16 2.45 -12.28
CA LEU A 114 16.89 2.32 -13.00
C LEU A 114 16.48 3.69 -13.55
N ILE A 115 16.20 3.76 -14.85
CA ILE A 115 15.76 4.97 -15.54
C ILE A 115 14.36 4.72 -16.09
N ALA A 116 13.39 5.60 -15.79
CA ALA A 116 12.04 5.52 -16.34
C ALA A 116 11.73 6.69 -17.26
N GLU A 117 11.27 6.39 -18.46
CA GLU A 117 10.72 7.36 -19.40
C GLU A 117 9.19 7.23 -19.41
N VAL A 118 8.49 8.35 -19.24
CA VAL A 118 7.03 8.37 -19.37
C VAL A 118 6.68 8.32 -20.86
N VAL A 119 6.15 7.20 -21.33
CA VAL A 119 5.79 7.01 -22.75
C VAL A 119 4.32 7.33 -23.04
N GLY A 120 3.48 7.43 -22.02
CA GLY A 120 2.07 7.73 -22.22
C GLY A 120 1.26 7.98 -20.94
N VAL A 121 0.00 8.31 -21.15
CA VAL A 121 -1.03 8.43 -20.11
C VAL A 121 -2.09 7.38 -20.40
N ALA A 122 -2.40 6.55 -19.41
CA ALA A 122 -3.47 5.54 -19.49
C ALA A 122 -4.73 6.04 -18.78
N GLU A 123 -5.73 5.17 -18.68
CA GLU A 123 -6.99 5.43 -17.97
C GLU A 123 -6.74 5.89 -16.53
N GLU A 124 -7.72 6.62 -15.98
CA GLU A 124 -7.70 7.18 -14.63
C GLU A 124 -6.50 8.09 -14.32
N GLY A 125 -5.81 8.58 -15.36
CA GLY A 125 -4.66 9.45 -15.21
C GLY A 125 -3.40 8.74 -14.72
N THR A 126 -3.32 7.41 -14.85
CA THR A 126 -2.10 6.63 -14.64
C THR A 126 -1.07 6.92 -15.75
N ARG A 127 0.20 6.61 -15.53
CA ARG A 127 1.29 6.79 -16.50
C ARG A 127 1.80 5.44 -16.96
N ILE A 128 2.02 5.32 -18.27
CA ILE A 128 2.79 4.23 -18.83
C ILE A 128 4.24 4.68 -18.82
N VAL A 129 5.10 3.92 -18.15
CA VAL A 129 6.53 4.17 -18.10
C VAL A 129 7.27 3.02 -18.74
N GLU A 130 8.34 3.33 -19.46
CA GLU A 130 9.31 2.36 -19.96
C GLU A 130 10.59 2.47 -19.15
N PHE A 131 11.04 1.36 -18.61
CA PHE A 131 12.26 1.29 -17.81
C PHE A 131 13.47 0.88 -18.67
N LYS A 132 14.60 1.53 -18.40
CA LYS A 132 15.93 1.20 -18.91
C LYS A 132 16.83 0.87 -17.72
N TYR A 133 17.49 -0.28 -17.78
CA TYR A 133 18.31 -0.85 -16.71
C TYR A 133 19.27 -1.90 -17.28
N ASP A 134 20.35 -2.17 -16.55
CA ASP A 134 21.30 -3.24 -16.86
C ASP A 134 21.15 -4.38 -15.84
N GLY A 135 20.75 -5.57 -16.30
CA GLY A 135 20.57 -6.76 -15.45
C GLY A 135 19.12 -7.21 -15.32
N VAL A 136 18.75 -7.75 -14.15
CA VAL A 136 17.40 -8.27 -13.87
C VAL A 136 16.57 -7.19 -13.17
N PHE A 137 15.44 -6.80 -13.77
CA PHE A 137 14.59 -5.74 -13.24
C PHE A 137 14.17 -5.99 -11.78
N ASP A 138 13.77 -7.22 -11.45
CA ASP A 138 13.22 -7.54 -10.12
C ASP A 138 14.31 -7.42 -9.04
N GLU A 139 15.56 -7.79 -9.33
CA GLU A 139 16.71 -7.61 -8.42
C GLU A 139 17.06 -6.14 -8.18
N ILE A 140 16.93 -5.30 -9.21
CA ILE A 140 17.15 -3.85 -9.08
C ILE A 140 15.99 -3.23 -8.30
N LEU A 141 14.76 -3.63 -8.60
CA LEU A 141 13.56 -3.18 -7.93
C LEU A 141 13.65 -3.46 -6.43
N GLU A 142 14.10 -4.65 -6.03
CA GLU A 142 14.32 -5.05 -4.63
C GLU A 142 15.22 -4.07 -3.85
N LYS A 143 16.18 -3.42 -4.50
CA LYS A 143 17.09 -2.45 -3.88
C LYS A 143 16.47 -1.07 -3.72
N VAL A 144 15.51 -0.70 -4.57
CA VAL A 144 15.00 0.69 -4.67
C VAL A 144 13.56 0.86 -4.18
N TRP A 145 12.79 -0.23 -4.10
CA TRP A 145 11.39 -0.17 -3.68
C TRP A 145 11.23 0.08 -2.19
N ARG A 146 10.03 0.53 -1.82
CA ARG A 146 9.57 0.69 -0.44
C ARG A 146 8.13 0.19 -0.33
N MET A 147 7.75 -0.31 0.85
CA MET A 147 6.37 -0.66 1.14
C MET A 147 5.44 0.55 0.93
N PRO A 148 4.39 0.45 0.10
CA PRO A 148 3.39 1.50 -0.01
C PRO A 148 2.54 1.57 1.26
N LEU A 149 2.97 2.44 2.17
CA LEU A 149 2.21 2.76 3.38
C LEU A 149 1.23 3.90 3.12
N PRO A 150 0.05 3.88 3.79
CA PRO A 150 -0.85 5.02 3.80
C PRO A 150 -0.11 6.32 4.20
N PRO A 151 -0.51 7.48 3.66
CA PRO A 151 0.24 8.73 3.80
C PRO A 151 0.35 9.25 5.25
N TYR A 152 -0.50 8.76 6.15
CA TYR A 152 -0.50 9.09 7.57
C TYR A 152 0.49 8.24 8.41
N ILE A 153 1.04 7.17 7.85
CA ILE A 153 2.12 6.38 8.48
C ILE A 153 3.45 6.95 7.99
N LYS A 154 4.18 7.61 8.88
CA LYS A 154 5.47 8.27 8.60
C LYS A 154 6.65 7.41 9.01
N ALA A 155 6.45 6.46 9.93
CA ALA A 155 7.49 5.56 10.40
C ALA A 155 7.95 4.61 9.28
N LYS A 156 9.25 4.31 9.28
CA LYS A 156 9.81 3.26 8.44
C LYS A 156 9.58 1.93 9.14
N LEU A 157 8.97 0.97 8.46
CA LEU A 157 8.85 -0.38 8.99
C LEU A 157 10.24 -1.04 9.05
N GLU A 158 10.60 -1.58 10.21
CA GLU A 158 11.79 -2.41 10.38
C GLU A 158 11.62 -3.75 9.66
N ASP A 159 10.44 -4.35 9.82
CA ASP A 159 10.03 -5.59 9.18
C ASP A 159 8.84 -5.30 8.25
N GLN A 160 9.03 -5.53 6.96
CA GLN A 160 8.01 -5.29 5.95
C GLN A 160 6.95 -6.40 5.89
N GLU A 161 7.30 -7.61 6.35
CA GLU A 161 6.39 -8.76 6.40
C GLU A 161 5.25 -8.52 7.39
N ARG A 162 5.54 -7.75 8.44
CA ARG A 162 4.55 -7.20 9.37
C ARG A 162 3.46 -6.38 8.65
N TYR A 163 3.64 -5.93 7.42
CA TYR A 163 2.58 -5.26 6.67
C TYR A 163 1.88 -6.17 5.67
N GLN A 164 1.97 -7.49 5.85
CA GLN A 164 1.24 -8.49 5.10
C GLN A 164 0.31 -9.28 6.03
N THR A 165 -0.76 -9.85 5.48
CA THR A 165 -1.62 -10.77 6.22
C THR A 165 -1.03 -12.17 6.20
N VAL A 166 -1.27 -12.95 7.26
CA VAL A 166 -0.77 -14.33 7.40
C VAL A 166 -1.28 -15.28 6.31
N TYR A 167 -2.40 -14.94 5.68
CA TYR A 167 -3.02 -15.70 4.59
C TYR A 167 -2.76 -15.11 3.19
N SER A 168 -1.90 -14.11 3.05
CA SER A 168 -1.54 -13.53 1.74
C SER A 168 -0.70 -14.51 0.91
N LYS A 169 -1.10 -14.72 -0.35
CA LYS A 169 -0.44 -15.68 -1.26
C LYS A 169 -0.23 -15.10 -2.66
N GLU A 170 -1.24 -14.41 -3.19
CA GLU A 170 -1.26 -13.97 -4.58
C GLU A 170 -0.74 -12.54 -4.73
N SER A 171 0.33 -12.32 -5.48
CA SER A 171 0.80 -10.97 -5.79
C SER A 171 -0.24 -10.20 -6.58
N GLY A 172 -0.70 -9.05 -6.06
CA GLY A 172 -1.72 -8.27 -6.78
C GLY A 172 -2.16 -6.96 -6.16
N SER A 173 -1.74 -6.65 -4.92
CA SER A 173 -2.23 -5.45 -4.24
C SER A 173 -1.24 -4.29 -4.28
N ALA A 174 -1.77 -3.08 -4.46
CA ALA A 174 -1.02 -1.84 -4.30
C ALA A 174 -0.92 -1.40 -2.83
N ALA A 175 -1.74 -1.95 -1.93
CA ALA A 175 -1.73 -1.65 -0.50
C ALA A 175 -2.20 -2.86 0.32
N ALA A 176 -1.70 -3.00 1.55
CA ALA A 176 -2.07 -4.15 2.37
C ALA A 176 -3.55 -4.09 2.75
N PRO A 177 -4.26 -5.23 2.79
CA PRO A 177 -5.57 -5.30 3.41
C PRO A 177 -5.43 -5.15 4.93
N THR A 178 -5.43 -3.89 5.39
CA THR A 178 -5.02 -3.50 6.75
C THR A 178 -5.85 -4.11 7.87
N ALA A 179 -7.16 -4.32 7.65
CA ALA A 179 -8.02 -4.99 8.62
C ALA A 179 -7.65 -6.47 8.82
N GLY A 180 -7.04 -7.10 7.81
CA GLY A 180 -6.55 -8.47 7.90
C GLY A 180 -5.28 -8.63 8.74
N LEU A 181 -4.57 -7.53 9.03
CA LEU A 181 -3.28 -7.54 9.73
C LEU A 181 -3.38 -7.98 11.18
N HIS A 182 -4.60 -8.09 11.73
CA HIS A 182 -4.85 -8.49 13.11
C HIS A 182 -4.95 -10.00 13.31
N PHE A 183 -5.16 -10.76 12.23
CA PHE A 183 -5.16 -12.22 12.27
C PHE A 183 -3.75 -12.76 12.48
N THR A 184 -3.66 -13.86 13.24
CA THR A 184 -2.46 -14.64 13.50
C THR A 184 -2.71 -16.09 13.07
N ASP A 185 -1.63 -16.88 12.96
CA ASP A 185 -1.70 -18.34 12.72
C ASP A 185 -2.36 -19.11 13.87
#